data_AF-A0A8T0DH79-F1
#
_entry.id   AF-A0A8T0DH79-F1
#
_cell.length_a   1.000
_cell.length_b   1.000
_cell.length_c   1.000
_cell.angle_alpha   90.00
_cell.angle_beta   90.00
_cell.angle_gamma   90.00
#
_symmetry.space_group_name_H-M   'P 1'
#
loop_
_entity.id
_entity.type
_entity.pdbx_description
1 polymer ?
#
loop_
_entity_poly.entity_id
_entity_poly.type
_entity_poly.pdbx_seq_one_letter_code
_entity_poly.pdbx_strand_id
1 'polypeptide(L)'
;LLGCKHVNDSGIVQFIARSWDPFSGGIKKFPELLCHSDPLHTHLALSGLSCLKTVAENRRRTSLLDLTACAIPCSGNQQSSDNHTVCDQFFCLYSEHLGSVQPELNISRRAYVYLQAVRERWQRIKGGSIA
;
A
#
# COMPACT_ATOMS: atom_id res chain seq x y z
N LEU A 1 9.42 -23.09 -11.05
CA LEU A 1 8.04 -22.89 -10.54
C LEU A 1 8.10 -22.84 -9.02
N LEU A 2 8.52 -21.70 -8.44
CA LEU A 2 8.53 -21.53 -6.99
C LEU A 2 7.08 -21.30 -6.55
N GLY A 3 6.50 -22.30 -5.89
CA GLY A 3 5.13 -22.22 -5.37
C GLY A 3 4.98 -21.00 -4.47
N CYS A 4 4.10 -20.09 -4.87
CA CYS A 4 3.74 -18.92 -4.08
C CYS A 4 3.11 -19.40 -2.77
N LYS A 5 3.93 -19.54 -1.72
CA LYS A 5 3.42 -19.62 -0.36
C LYS A 5 2.51 -18.42 -0.15
N HIS A 6 1.29 -18.68 0.33
CA HIS A 6 0.33 -17.63 0.63
C HIS A 6 1.00 -16.60 1.56
N VAL A 7 1.13 -15.36 1.08
CA VAL A 7 1.65 -14.26 1.88
C VAL A 7 0.60 -13.93 2.93
N ASN A 8 0.97 -13.97 4.21
CA ASN A 8 0.06 -13.60 5.30
C ASN A 8 -0.07 -12.08 5.37
N ASP A 9 -0.97 -11.53 4.56
CA ASP A 9 -1.20 -10.08 4.45
C ASP A 9 -1.45 -9.45 5.83
N SER A 10 -2.31 -10.06 6.65
CA SER A 10 -2.64 -9.55 8.00
C SER A 10 -1.43 -9.54 8.93
N GLY A 11 -0.62 -10.61 8.91
CA GLY A 11 0.62 -10.68 9.68
C GLY A 11 1.63 -9.59 9.31
N ILE A 12 1.72 -9.25 8.02
CA ILE A 12 2.59 -8.17 7.55
C ILE A 12 2.07 -6.80 8.01
N VAL A 13 0.77 -6.53 7.86
CA VAL A 13 0.19 -5.26 8.35
C VAL A 13 0.39 -5.09 9.85
N GLN A 14 0.18 -6.15 10.64
CA GLN A 14 0.42 -6.12 12.09
C GLN A 14 1.89 -5.90 12.44
N PHE A 15 2.81 -6.54 11.71
CA PHE A 15 4.25 -6.31 11.90
C PHE A 15 4.62 -4.84 11.66
N ILE A 16 4.15 -4.26 10.54
CA ILE A 16 4.45 -2.87 10.20
C ILE A 16 3.81 -1.91 11.21
N ALA A 17 2.59 -2.18 11.67
CA ALA A 17 1.92 -1.39 12.70
C ALA A 17 2.73 -1.36 14.02
N ARG A 18 3.32 -2.50 14.43
CA ARG A 18 4.18 -2.57 15.62
C ARG A 18 5.52 -1.84 15.47
N SER A 19 5.96 -1.64 14.23
CA SER A 19 7.18 -0.89 13.90
C SER A 19 6.92 0.61 13.72
N TRP A 20 5.66 1.07 13.79
CA TRP A 20 5.31 2.49 13.73
C TRP A 20 5.86 3.22 14.96
N ASP A 21 6.61 4.29 14.74
CA ASP A 21 7.06 5.19 15.78
C ASP A 21 6.08 6.37 15.89
N PRO A 22 5.25 6.45 16.94
CA PRO A 22 4.26 7.52 17.08
C PRO A 22 4.87 8.90 17.29
N PHE A 23 6.13 8.98 17.74
CA PHE A 23 6.76 10.27 18.01
C PHE A 23 7.29 10.91 16.74
N SER A 24 7.85 10.12 15.83
CA SER A 24 8.41 10.60 14.57
C SER A 24 7.45 10.45 13.38
N GLY A 25 6.42 9.60 13.51
CA GLY A 25 5.58 9.17 12.38
C GLY A 25 6.32 8.29 11.37
N GLY A 26 7.54 7.85 11.70
CA GLY A 26 8.35 6.97 10.87
C GLY A 26 8.09 5.49 11.17
N ILE A 27 8.63 4.60 10.33
CA ILE A 27 8.58 3.16 10.54
C ILE A 27 9.99 2.62 10.76
N LYS A 28 10.14 1.85 11.83
CA LYS A 28 11.37 1.15 12.22
C LYS A 28 11.59 -0.08 11.37
N LYS A 29 12.84 -0.54 11.30
CA LYS A 29 13.16 -1.85 10.72
C LYS A 29 12.51 -3.01 11.49
N PHE A 30 12.54 -2.92 12.81
CA PHE A 30 12.01 -3.93 13.73
C PHE A 30 11.27 -3.26 14.89
N PRO A 31 10.28 -3.93 15.51
CA PRO A 31 9.49 -3.39 16.64
C PRO A 31 10.25 -3.43 17.97
N GLU A 32 11.55 -3.14 17.95
CA GLU A 32 12.41 -3.14 19.14
C GLU A 32 12.57 -1.72 19.69
N LEU A 33 12.77 -1.62 21.02
CA LEU A 33 12.85 -0.33 21.71
C LEU A 33 14.06 0.50 21.24
N LEU A 34 15.19 -0.16 20.98
CA LEU A 34 16.45 0.47 20.53
C LEU A 34 16.51 0.71 19.01
N CYS A 35 15.52 0.23 18.27
CA CYS A 35 15.44 0.45 16.83
C CYS A 35 14.78 1.81 16.58
N HIS A 36 15.48 2.69 15.87
CA HIS A 36 14.96 3.99 15.46
C HIS A 36 14.29 3.90 14.10
N SER A 37 13.26 4.72 13.90
CA SER A 37 12.67 4.91 12.58
C SER A 37 13.66 5.59 11.65
N ASP A 38 13.64 5.22 10.37
CA ASP A 38 14.45 5.89 9.35
C ASP A 38 13.67 6.03 8.04
N PRO A 39 14.08 6.97 7.16
CA PRO A 39 13.38 7.21 5.91
C PRO A 39 13.33 5.99 4.97
N LEU A 40 14.34 5.12 5.00
CA LEU A 40 14.42 3.96 4.12
C LEU A 40 13.36 2.92 4.51
N HIS A 41 13.32 2.51 5.78
CA HIS A 41 12.33 1.54 6.25
C HIS A 41 10.91 2.11 6.23
N THR A 42 10.76 3.42 6.50
CA THR A 42 9.48 4.13 6.30
C THR A 42 9.01 4.00 4.86
N HIS A 43 9.87 4.33 3.88
CA HIS A 43 9.50 4.24 2.48
C HIS A 43 9.15 2.81 2.05
N LEU A 44 9.98 1.82 2.40
CA LEU A 44 9.77 0.42 2.02
C LEU A 44 8.54 -0.20 2.68
N ALA A 45 8.26 0.12 3.93
CA ALA A 45 7.09 -0.37 4.63
C ALA A 45 5.81 0.23 4.06
N LEU A 46 5.77 1.55 3.81
CA LEU A 46 4.62 2.22 3.20
C LEU A 46 4.38 1.73 1.77
N SER A 47 5.43 1.53 0.97
CA SER A 47 5.27 1.03 -0.39
C SER A 47 4.79 -0.43 -0.42
N GLY A 48 5.30 -1.27 0.49
CA GLY A 48 4.80 -2.62 0.71
C GLY A 48 3.33 -2.64 1.13
N LEU A 49 2.92 -1.77 2.06
CA LEU A 49 1.52 -1.62 2.46
C LEU A 49 0.62 -1.21 1.30
N SER A 50 1.06 -0.28 0.45
CA SER A 50 0.33 0.11 -0.78
C SER A 50 0.12 -1.06 -1.74
N CYS A 51 1.12 -1.93 -1.88
CA CYS A 51 1.00 -3.15 -2.68
C CYS A 51 -0.05 -4.11 -2.09
N LEU A 52 0.02 -4.37 -0.77
CA LEU A 52 -0.94 -5.22 -0.07
C LEU A 52 -2.37 -4.70 -0.17
N LYS A 53 -2.55 -3.37 0.00
CA LYS A 53 -3.83 -2.69 -0.15
C LYS A 53 -4.41 -2.90 -1.55
N THR A 54 -3.60 -2.70 -2.58
CA THR A 54 -4.01 -2.90 -3.98
C THR A 54 -4.43 -4.35 -4.25
N VAL A 55 -3.68 -5.33 -3.73
CA VAL A 55 -4.01 -6.76 -3.87
C VAL A 55 -5.33 -7.09 -3.15
N ALA A 56 -5.50 -6.59 -1.93
CA ALA A 56 -6.73 -6.80 -1.16
C ALA A 56 -7.96 -6.18 -1.86
N GLU A 57 -7.83 -4.95 -2.38
CA GLU A 57 -8.88 -4.29 -3.17
C GLU A 57 -9.22 -5.06 -4.44
N ASN A 58 -8.21 -5.58 -5.16
CA ASN A 58 -8.43 -6.38 -6.35
C ASN A 58 -9.14 -7.70 -6.03
N ARG A 59 -8.74 -8.40 -4.95
CA ARG A 59 -9.43 -9.61 -4.47
C ARG A 59 -10.88 -9.33 -4.09
N ARG A 60 -11.15 -8.18 -3.46
CA ARG A 60 -12.52 -7.75 -3.15
C ARG A 60 -13.31 -7.45 -4.41
N ARG A 61 -12.72 -6.82 -5.43
CA ARG A 61 -13.39 -6.55 -6.71
C ARG A 61 -13.71 -7.84 -7.48
N THR A 62 -12.80 -8.80 -7.57
CA THR A 62 -13.10 -10.10 -8.17
C THR A 62 -14.16 -10.85 -7.37
N SER A 63 -14.05 -10.84 -6.03
CA SER A 63 -15.09 -11.41 -5.17
C SER A 63 -16.42 -10.69 -5.29
N LEU A 64 -16.46 -9.38 -5.53
CA LEU A 64 -17.71 -8.60 -5.72
C LEU A 64 -18.35 -8.90 -7.09
N LEU A 65 -17.53 -9.10 -8.14
CA LEU A 65 -18.01 -9.58 -9.43
C LEU A 65 -18.60 -11.00 -9.33
N ASP A 66 -18.04 -11.85 -8.46
CA ASP A 66 -18.62 -13.16 -8.12
C ASP A 66 -19.82 -13.05 -7.16
N LEU A 67 -19.87 -12.05 -6.27
CA LEU A 67 -20.94 -11.83 -5.28
C LEU A 67 -22.11 -10.98 -5.77
N THR A 68 -22.04 -10.37 -6.96
CA THR A 68 -23.25 -9.83 -7.62
C THR A 68 -24.30 -10.91 -7.93
N ALA A 69 -23.97 -12.19 -7.74
CA ALA A 69 -24.94 -13.30 -7.72
C ALA A 69 -25.64 -13.53 -6.37
N CYS A 70 -25.14 -12.99 -5.24
CA CYS A 70 -25.67 -13.23 -3.90
C CYS A 70 -25.44 -12.02 -2.97
N ALA A 71 -26.27 -10.99 -3.08
CA ALA A 71 -26.25 -9.84 -2.16
C ALA A 71 -27.21 -10.05 -0.97
N ILE A 72 -26.70 -9.96 0.27
CA ILE A 72 -27.46 -9.51 1.46
C ILE A 72 -26.53 -8.61 2.29
N PRO A 73 -26.96 -7.41 2.74
CA PRO A 73 -26.16 -6.51 3.56
C PRO A 73 -26.40 -6.75 5.06
N CYS A 74 -25.34 -6.75 5.87
CA CYS A 74 -25.45 -6.66 7.33
C CYS A 74 -24.66 -5.47 7.87
N SER A 75 -25.41 -4.61 8.54
CA SER A 75 -25.02 -3.42 9.30
C SER A 75 -24.50 -3.81 10.70
N GLY A 76 -23.60 -3.02 11.31
CA GLY A 76 -23.17 -3.22 12.69
C GLY A 76 -22.24 -2.12 13.21
N ASN A 77 -22.76 -1.33 14.14
CA ASN A 77 -22.12 -0.21 14.87
C ASN A 77 -21.26 -0.67 16.07
N GLN A 78 -20.56 0.31 16.69
CA GLN A 78 -20.03 0.42 18.08
C GLN A 78 -18.58 -0.07 18.31
N GLN A 79 -17.74 0.46 19.21
CA GLN A 79 -17.70 1.63 20.13
C GLN A 79 -16.24 1.81 20.63
N SER A 80 -15.93 3.02 21.12
CA SER A 80 -14.66 3.58 21.61
C SER A 80 -13.97 2.87 22.82
N SER A 81 -12.63 2.92 22.90
CA SER A 81 -11.83 2.84 24.14
C SER A 81 -10.52 3.67 24.12
N ASP A 82 -10.36 4.62 25.03
CA ASP A 82 -9.40 5.76 25.10
C ASP A 82 -7.86 5.48 25.12
N ASN A 83 -7.38 4.38 24.51
CA ASN A 83 -5.98 4.20 24.09
C ASN A 83 -5.80 4.42 22.57
N HIS A 84 -6.79 5.05 21.94
CA HIS A 84 -7.05 5.03 20.50
C HIS A 84 -6.08 5.84 19.62
N THR A 85 -5.44 6.89 20.14
CA THR A 85 -4.84 7.92 19.26
C THR A 85 -3.68 7.45 18.38
N VAL A 86 -2.83 6.52 18.83
CA VAL A 86 -1.65 6.06 18.07
C VAL A 86 -2.02 4.99 17.03
N CYS A 87 -2.85 4.02 17.40
CA CYS A 87 -3.37 3.04 16.45
C CYS A 87 -4.16 3.76 15.36
N ASP A 88 -4.98 4.74 15.73
CA ASP A 88 -5.79 5.50 14.79
C ASP A 88 -4.93 6.21 13.73
N GLN A 89 -3.77 6.79 14.07
CA GLN A 89 -2.89 7.45 13.10
C GLN A 89 -2.37 6.50 12.02
N PHE A 90 -1.84 5.33 12.43
CA PHE A 90 -1.36 4.34 11.48
C PHE A 90 -2.51 3.80 10.62
N PHE A 91 -3.65 3.51 11.24
CA PHE A 91 -4.83 3.02 10.52
C PHE A 91 -5.33 4.05 9.51
N CYS A 92 -5.48 5.32 9.89
CA CYS A 92 -5.86 6.41 8.99
C CYS A 92 -4.88 6.58 7.81
N LEU A 93 -3.58 6.46 8.06
CA LEU A 93 -2.57 6.49 6.99
C LEU A 93 -2.79 5.32 6.03
N TYR A 94 -2.94 4.11 6.56
CA TYR A 94 -3.10 2.89 5.77
C TYR A 94 -4.40 2.85 4.97
N SER A 95 -5.53 3.18 5.59
CA SER A 95 -6.87 3.10 4.99
C SER A 95 -7.11 4.22 3.98
N GLU A 96 -6.70 5.45 4.26
CA GLU A 96 -7.15 6.63 3.49
C GLU A 96 -6.04 7.30 2.68
N HIS A 97 -4.82 7.33 3.19
CA HIS A 97 -3.78 8.23 2.65
C HIS A 97 -2.72 7.55 1.79
N LEU A 98 -2.62 6.21 1.85
CA LEU A 98 -1.71 5.46 0.99
C LEU A 98 -2.22 5.37 -0.45
N GLY A 99 -1.48 6.01 -1.36
CA GLY A 99 -1.68 5.92 -2.81
C GLY A 99 -1.12 4.63 -3.41
N SER A 100 -1.59 4.28 -4.60
CA SER A 100 -1.12 3.09 -5.33
C SER A 100 0.33 3.22 -5.81
N VAL A 101 1.08 2.12 -5.70
CA VAL A 101 2.48 1.98 -6.13
C VAL A 101 2.53 1.03 -7.32
N GLN A 102 3.39 1.33 -8.29
CA GLN A 102 3.79 0.39 -9.34
C GLN A 102 4.85 -0.57 -8.77
N PRO A 103 4.53 -1.86 -8.52
CA PRO A 103 5.42 -2.74 -7.75
C PRO A 103 6.79 -2.96 -8.40
N GLU A 104 6.85 -3.00 -9.72
CA GLU A 104 8.07 -3.30 -10.50
C GLU A 104 9.10 -2.17 -10.43
N LEU A 105 8.66 -0.94 -10.15
CA LEU A 105 9.52 0.25 -10.09
C LEU A 105 9.52 0.93 -8.73
N ASN A 106 8.64 0.50 -7.81
CA ASN A 106 8.46 1.07 -6.47
C ASN A 106 8.24 2.61 -6.48
N ILE A 107 7.49 3.10 -7.47
CA ILE A 107 7.09 4.50 -7.59
C ILE A 107 5.57 4.62 -7.57
N SER A 108 5.04 5.82 -7.31
CA SER A 108 3.58 6.03 -7.39
C SER A 108 3.05 5.70 -8.79
N ARG A 109 1.83 5.16 -8.86
CA ARG A 109 1.16 4.88 -10.14
C ARG A 109 1.08 6.13 -11.03
N ARG A 110 0.92 7.31 -10.42
CA ARG A 110 0.95 8.60 -11.12
C ARG A 110 2.31 8.87 -11.79
N ALA A 111 3.41 8.66 -11.06
CA ALA A 111 4.76 8.81 -11.62
C ALA A 111 5.03 7.80 -12.74
N TYR A 112 4.55 6.57 -12.59
CA TYR A 112 4.66 5.55 -13.63
C TYR A 112 3.96 5.96 -14.93
N VAL A 113 2.70 6.41 -14.85
CA VAL A 113 1.95 6.89 -16.03
C VAL A 113 2.66 8.08 -16.68
N TYR A 114 3.21 8.99 -15.88
CA TYR A 114 4.00 10.10 -16.41
C TYR A 114 5.26 9.62 -17.16
N LEU A 115 6.00 8.64 -16.62
CA LEU A 115 7.16 8.05 -17.29
C LEU A 115 6.79 7.37 -18.61
N GLN A 116 5.63 6.73 -18.69
CA GLN A 116 5.11 6.16 -19.96
C GLN A 116 4.88 7.26 -21.00
N ALA A 117 4.22 8.35 -20.63
CA ALA A 117 3.99 9.48 -21.53
C ALA A 117 5.29 10.14 -22.01
N VAL A 118 6.29 10.28 -21.13
CA VAL A 118 7.63 10.78 -21.50
C VAL A 118 8.28 9.85 -22.53
N ARG A 119 8.24 8.52 -22.30
CA ARG A 119 8.78 7.52 -23.22
C ARG A 119 8.13 7.60 -24.60
N GLU A 120 6.81 7.68 -24.67
CA GLU A 120 6.07 7.78 -25.93
C GLU A 120 6.44 9.06 -26.70
N ARG A 121 6.59 10.19 -26.00
CA ARG A 121 7.05 11.45 -26.61
C ARG A 121 8.44 11.30 -27.23
N TRP A 122 9.38 10.66 -26.53
CA TRP A 122 10.73 10.44 -27.04
C TRP A 122 10.76 9.49 -28.24
N GLN A 123 9.90 8.47 -28.27
CA GLN A 123 9.78 7.56 -29.41
C GLN A 123 9.28 8.29 -30.66
N ARG A 124 8.32 9.21 -30.52
CA ARG A 124 7.87 10.06 -31.64
C ARG A 124 8.97 10.96 -32.19
N ILE A 125 9.82 11.52 -31.33
CA ILE A 125 10.96 12.34 -31.75
C ILE A 125 12.00 11.50 -32.48
N LYS A 126 12.28 10.27 -32.01
CA LYS A 126 13.23 9.36 -32.66
C LYS A 126 12.71 8.78 -33.97
N GLY A 127 11.40 8.60 -34.10
CA GLY A 127 10.76 8.09 -35.32
C GLY A 127 10.45 9.17 -36.37
N GLY A 128 10.51 10.45 -35.98
CA GLY A 128 10.43 11.58 -36.90
C GLY A 128 11.81 11.90 -37.45
N SER A 129 12.08 11.46 -38.68
CA SER A 129 13.08 12.12 -39.51
C SER A 129 12.73 13.61 -39.55
N ILE A 130 13.68 14.47 -39.16
CA ILE A 130 13.59 15.90 -39.44
C ILE A 130 13.61 15.99 -40.97
N ALA A 131 12.45 16.21 -41.57
CA ALA A 131 12.28 16.59 -42.96
C ALA A 131 12.20 18.12 -43.04
#